data_AF-A0A7K2NT24-F1
#
_entry.id   AF-A0A7K2NT24-F1
#
_cell.length_a   1.000
_cell.length_b   1.000
_cell.length_c   1.000
_cell.angle_alpha   90.00
_cell.angle_beta   90.00
_cell.angle_gamma   90.00
#
_symmetry.space_group_name_H-M   'P 1'
#
loop_
_entity.id
_entity.type
_entity.pdbx_description
1 polymer ?
#
loop_
_entity_poly.entity_id
_entity_poly.type
_entity_poly.pdbx_seq_one_letter_code
_entity_poly.pdbx_strand_id
1 'polypeptide(L)'
;YGHIVVDEAQDLTPMQARTLRRRVARGGSMTVLGDLAQATGPRAHTDWQELGTLLSDHGDWRVAELTTSYRVPAEIMEFVAPLARTIAPSLPYPQAVREAGEDAVRTIATEPWRLLDDTV
;
A
#
# COMPACT_ATOMS: atom_id res chain seq x y z
N TYR A 1 7.73 -23.28 -5.16
CA TYR A 1 8.53 -22.54 -4.17
C TYR A 1 8.07 -22.91 -2.76
N GLY A 2 9.00 -23.11 -1.83
CA GLY A 2 8.65 -23.35 -0.42
C GLY A 2 8.06 -22.12 0.26
N HIS A 3 8.47 -20.93 -0.19
CA HIS A 3 7.94 -19.64 0.26
C HIS A 3 7.92 -18.64 -0.90
N ILE A 4 6.94 -17.73 -0.92
CA ILE A 4 6.87 -16.60 -1.86
C ILE A 4 6.60 -15.33 -1.07
N VAL A 5 7.35 -14.26 -1.36
CA VAL A 5 7.04 -12.91 -0.88
C VAL A 5 6.42 -12.12 -2.02
N VAL A 6 5.33 -11.43 -1.73
CA VAL A 6 4.60 -10.57 -2.67
C VAL A 6 4.57 -9.18 -2.08
N ASP A 7 5.08 -8.21 -2.82
CA ASP A 7 4.98 -6.79 -2.49
C ASP A 7 3.97 -6.11 -3.42
N GLU A 8 3.39 -5.00 -2.98
CA GLU A 8 2.34 -4.25 -3.69
C GLU A 8 1.15 -5.13 -4.12
N ALA A 9 0.74 -6.04 -3.23
CA ALA A 9 -0.26 -7.06 -3.55
C ALA A 9 -1.65 -6.47 -3.87
N GLN A 10 -1.93 -5.23 -3.47
CA GLN A 10 -3.16 -4.51 -3.80
C GLN A 10 -3.37 -4.32 -5.31
N ASP A 11 -2.31 -4.41 -6.11
CA ASP A 11 -2.38 -4.26 -7.58
C ASP A 11 -2.49 -5.62 -8.31
N LEU A 12 -2.51 -6.73 -7.58
CA LEU A 12 -2.67 -8.05 -8.18
C LEU A 12 -4.09 -8.25 -8.73
N THR A 13 -4.18 -8.62 -10.00
CA THR A 13 -5.42 -9.18 -10.54
C THR A 13 -5.70 -10.56 -9.94
N PRO A 14 -6.97 -11.00 -9.89
CA PRO A 14 -7.30 -12.35 -9.41
C PRO A 14 -6.58 -13.48 -10.13
N MET A 15 -6.30 -13.30 -11.42
CA MET A 15 -5.58 -14.30 -12.23
C MET A 15 -4.10 -14.36 -11.88
N GLN A 16 -3.46 -13.22 -11.59
CA GLN A 16 -2.09 -13.18 -11.09
C GLN A 16 -2.02 -13.84 -9.70
N ALA A 17 -2.94 -13.53 -8.79
CA ALA A 17 -3.03 -14.16 -7.47
C ALA A 17 -3.14 -15.70 -7.56
N ARG A 18 -4.05 -16.20 -8.42
CA ARG A 18 -4.18 -17.65 -8.68
C ARG A 18 -2.91 -18.27 -9.26
N THR A 19 -2.18 -17.52 -10.10
CA THR A 19 -0.91 -17.97 -10.66
C THR A 19 0.16 -18.10 -9.59
N LEU A 20 0.27 -17.13 -8.68
CA LEU A 20 1.18 -17.20 -7.53
C LEU A 20 0.85 -18.37 -6.62
N ARG A 21 -0.44 -18.56 -6.29
CA ARG A 21 -0.91 -19.70 -5.49
C ARG A 21 -0.47 -21.04 -6.07
N ARG A 22 -0.62 -21.25 -7.38
CA ARG A 22 -0.20 -22.49 -8.07
C ARG A 22 1.31 -22.76 -8.00
N ARG A 23 2.14 -21.74 -7.76
CA ARG A 23 3.60 -21.87 -7.70
C ARG A 23 4.11 -22.19 -6.29
N VAL A 24 3.30 -22.01 -5.25
CA VAL A 24 3.65 -22.41 -3.89
C VAL A 24 3.55 -23.93 -3.75
N ALA A 25 4.61 -24.55 -3.25
CA ALA A 25 4.66 -25.98 -3.02
C ALA A 25 3.61 -26.41 -1.97
N ARG A 26 3.26 -27.69 -1.96
CA ARG A 26 2.40 -28.23 -0.91
C ARG A 26 3.06 -28.02 0.46
N GLY A 27 2.34 -27.42 1.41
CA GLY A 27 2.86 -27.04 2.72
C GLY A 27 3.80 -25.82 2.70
N GLY A 28 3.93 -25.13 1.57
CA GLY A 28 4.64 -23.86 1.48
C GLY A 28 3.78 -22.69 1.96
N SER A 29 4.41 -21.53 2.12
CA SER A 29 3.77 -20.33 2.66
C SER A 29 3.94 -19.11 1.76
N MET A 30 3.22 -18.04 2.06
CA MET A 30 3.44 -16.72 1.46
C MET A 30 3.50 -15.64 2.53
N THR A 31 4.28 -14.59 2.24
CA THR A 31 4.18 -13.30 2.93
C THR A 31 3.71 -12.28 1.91
N VAL A 32 2.57 -11.66 2.18
CA VAL A 32 1.90 -10.73 1.28
C VAL A 32 1.92 -9.36 1.95
N LEU A 33 2.41 -8.37 1.22
CA LEU A 33 2.62 -6.99 1.68
C LEU A 33 1.90 -6.05 0.72
N GLY A 34 1.47 -4.91 1.23
CA GLY A 34 0.86 -3.86 0.43
C GLY A 34 0.05 -2.87 1.24
N ASP A 35 -0.53 -1.91 0.54
CA ASP A 35 -1.39 -0.86 1.09
C ASP A 35 -2.59 -0.65 0.16
N LEU A 36 -3.79 -0.99 0.62
CA LEU A 36 -5.02 -0.85 -0.15
C LEU A 36 -5.31 0.62 -0.54
N ALA A 37 -4.83 1.61 0.23
CA ALA A 37 -4.99 3.02 -0.09
C ALA A 37 -4.12 3.47 -1.26
N GLN A 38 -3.12 2.67 -1.65
CA GLN A 38 -2.16 2.95 -2.71
C GLN A 38 -2.42 2.12 -3.98
N ALA A 39 -3.59 1.50 -4.10
CA ALA A 39 -3.94 0.77 -5.30
C ALA A 39 -3.94 1.70 -6.53
N THR A 40 -3.19 1.32 -7.56
CA THR A 40 -3.09 2.05 -8.83
C THR A 40 -3.65 1.24 -10.01
N GLY A 41 -3.89 -0.05 -9.79
CA GLY A 41 -4.41 -0.97 -10.79
C GLY A 41 -5.85 -0.66 -11.23
N PRO A 42 -6.28 -1.22 -12.38
CA PRO A 42 -7.62 -1.03 -12.93
C PRO A 42 -8.73 -1.63 -12.05
N ARG A 43 -8.35 -2.46 -11.07
CA ARG A 43 -9.25 -3.02 -10.07
C ARG A 43 -8.60 -2.86 -8.70
N ALA A 44 -9.13 -1.96 -7.89
CA ALA A 44 -8.72 -1.82 -6.51
C ALA A 44 -9.44 -2.84 -5.64
N HIS A 45 -8.70 -3.51 -4.77
CA HIS A 45 -9.28 -4.30 -3.68
C HIS A 45 -9.72 -3.35 -2.55
N THR A 46 -10.92 -3.58 -2.00
CA THR A 46 -11.44 -2.79 -0.88
C THR A 46 -11.12 -3.40 0.49
N ASP A 47 -10.71 -4.66 0.50
CA ASP A 47 -10.25 -5.41 1.67
C ASP A 47 -9.26 -6.50 1.25
N TRP A 48 -8.55 -7.05 2.24
CA TRP A 48 -7.60 -8.15 2.03
C TRP A 48 -8.27 -9.53 1.88
N GLN A 49 -9.57 -9.65 2.13
CA GLN A 49 -10.28 -10.92 2.14
C GLN A 49 -10.35 -11.56 0.76
N GLU A 50 -10.57 -10.75 -0.29
CA GLU A 50 -10.56 -11.24 -1.66
C GLU A 50 -9.20 -11.86 -2.03
N LEU A 51 -8.10 -11.14 -1.78
CA LEU A 51 -6.75 -11.61 -2.07
C LEU A 51 -6.36 -12.81 -1.19
N GLY A 52 -6.65 -12.75 0.11
CA GLY A 52 -6.38 -13.83 1.05
C GLY A 52 -7.06 -15.13 0.64
N THR A 53 -8.30 -15.06 0.15
CA THR A 53 -9.04 -16.22 -0.37
C THR A 53 -8.41 -16.81 -1.63
N LEU A 54 -7.84 -15.98 -2.50
CA LEU A 54 -7.20 -16.42 -3.74
C LEU A 54 -5.78 -16.97 -3.51
N LEU A 55 -5.09 -16.49 -2.47
CA LEU A 55 -3.69 -16.80 -2.17
C LEU A 55 -3.51 -17.92 -1.14
N SER A 56 -4.57 -18.29 -0.41
CA SER A 56 -4.55 -19.37 0.59
C SER A 56 -5.44 -20.55 0.17
N ASP A 57 -5.17 -21.72 0.76
CA ASP A 57 -6.12 -22.84 0.73
C ASP A 57 -6.98 -22.78 1.99
N HIS A 58 -8.29 -22.94 1.84
CA HIS A 58 -9.22 -23.13 2.96
C HIS A 58 -9.20 -22.03 4.05
N GLY A 59 -8.75 -20.82 3.72
CA GLY A 59 -8.80 -19.67 4.63
C GLY A 59 -7.70 -19.63 5.69
N ASP A 60 -6.60 -20.38 5.53
CA ASP A 60 -5.44 -20.30 6.43
C ASP A 60 -4.57 -19.07 6.12
N TRP A 61 -5.09 -17.89 6.47
CA TRP A 61 -4.39 -16.61 6.37
C TRP A 61 -4.83 -15.66 7.48
N ARG A 62 -4.00 -14.65 7.73
CA ARG A 62 -4.29 -13.56 8.68
C ARG A 62 -3.68 -12.26 8.18
N VAL A 63 -4.25 -11.15 8.62
CA VAL A 63 -3.70 -9.81 8.40
C VAL A 63 -3.04 -9.34 9.68
N ALA A 64 -1.89 -8.69 9.53
CA ALA A 64 -1.26 -7.91 10.58
C ALA A 64 -1.04 -6.51 10.02
N GLU A 65 -1.66 -5.52 10.65
CA GLU A 65 -1.56 -4.13 10.23
C GLU A 65 -0.35 -3.46 10.90
N LEU A 66 0.38 -2.65 10.13
CA LEU A 66 1.49 -1.84 10.65
C LEU A 66 1.04 -0.39 10.72
N THR A 67 0.82 0.10 11.94
CA THR A 67 0.26 1.44 12.19
C THR A 67 1.31 2.50 12.51
N THR A 68 2.60 2.15 12.51
CA THR A 68 3.69 3.07 12.84
C THR A 68 4.63 3.24 11.64
N SER A 69 4.82 4.47 11.19
CA SER A 69 5.75 4.83 10.11
C SER A 69 7.05 5.37 10.67
N TYR A 70 8.16 4.75 10.28
CA TYR A 70 9.52 5.20 10.57
C TYR A 70 10.19 5.84 9.35
N ARG A 71 9.60 5.67 8.16
CA ARG A 71 10.20 6.07 6.88
C ARG A 71 9.88 7.53 6.55
N VAL A 72 8.60 7.88 6.60
CA VAL A 72 8.11 9.20 6.21
C VAL A 72 8.03 10.10 7.45
N PRO A 73 8.58 11.33 7.42
CA PRO A 73 8.47 12.26 8.54
C PRO A 73 7.02 12.61 8.88
N ALA A 74 6.78 12.96 10.15
CA ALA A 74 5.48 13.40 10.65
C ALA A 74 4.93 14.57 9.83
N GLU A 75 5.76 15.55 9.49
CA GLU A 75 5.37 16.76 8.76
C GLU A 75 4.81 16.44 7.36
N ILE A 76 5.45 15.49 6.65
CA ILE A 76 4.98 15.03 5.33
C ILE A 76 3.68 14.24 5.47
N MET A 77 3.59 13.36 6.46
CA MET A 77 2.38 12.58 6.72
C MET A 77 1.19 13.48 7.08
N GLU A 78 1.38 14.45 7.97
CA GLU A 78 0.36 15.42 8.35
C GLU A 78 -0.12 16.25 7.16
N PHE A 79 0.79 16.66 6.29
CA PHE A 79 0.46 17.40 5.06
C PHE A 79 -0.45 16.59 4.13
N VAL A 80 -0.19 15.30 3.93
CA VAL A 80 -1.00 14.46 3.02
C VAL A 80 -2.23 13.82 3.70
N ALA A 81 -2.31 13.85 5.02
CA ALA A 81 -3.39 13.21 5.78
C ALA A 81 -4.81 13.65 5.36
N PRO A 82 -5.10 14.92 5.01
CA PRO A 82 -6.41 15.31 4.48
C PRO A 82 -6.77 14.59 3.18
N LEU A 83 -5.80 14.42 2.27
CA LEU A 83 -5.99 13.69 1.01
C LEU A 83 -6.24 12.21 1.28
N ALA A 84 -5.40 11.59 2.12
CA ALA A 84 -5.53 10.18 2.49
C ALA A 84 -6.92 9.87 3.09
N ARG A 85 -7.41 10.70 4.01
CA ARG A 85 -8.76 10.58 4.59
C ARG A 85 -9.89 10.75 3.58
N THR A 86 -9.63 11.45 2.47
CA THR A 86 -10.62 11.66 1.41
C THR A 86 -10.67 10.49 0.44
N ILE A 87 -9.52 9.94 0.03
CA ILE A 87 -9.44 8.86 -0.97
C ILE A 87 -9.65 7.48 -0.37
N ALA A 88 -9.32 7.29 0.91
CA ALA A 88 -9.37 6.01 1.62
C ALA A 88 -9.93 6.18 3.04
N PRO A 89 -11.19 6.63 3.20
CA PRO A 89 -11.75 7.01 4.50
C PRO A 89 -11.87 5.87 5.51
N SER A 90 -11.93 4.62 5.05
CA SER A 90 -12.10 3.43 5.89
C SER A 90 -10.78 2.75 6.27
N LEU A 91 -9.64 3.21 5.73
CA LEU A 91 -8.34 2.58 5.97
C LEU A 91 -7.57 3.32 7.07
N PRO A 92 -6.84 2.58 7.93
CA PRO A 92 -6.03 3.20 8.96
C PRO A 92 -4.91 4.02 8.33
N TYR A 93 -4.65 5.20 8.90
CA TYR A 93 -3.53 6.04 8.49
C TYR A 93 -2.38 5.88 9.49
N PRO A 94 -1.16 5.52 9.05
CA PRO A 94 -0.08 5.21 9.98
C PRO A 94 0.45 6.46 10.68
N GLN A 95 0.78 6.32 11.97
CA GLN A 95 1.38 7.36 12.79
C GLN A 95 2.88 7.41 12.52
N ALA A 96 3.38 8.54 12.02
CA ALA A 96 4.81 8.79 11.91
C ALA A 96 5.41 9.13 13.27
N VAL A 97 6.59 8.56 13.54
CA VAL A 97 7.35 8.81 14.79
C VAL A 97 8.66 9.56 14.56
N ARG A 98 9.02 9.76 13.29
CA ARG A 98 10.23 10.49 12.91
C ARG A 98 9.86 11.92 12.55
N GLU A 99 10.57 12.88 13.11
CA GLU A 99 10.49 14.29 12.73
C GLU A 99 11.66 14.62 11.80
N ALA A 100 11.44 15.53 10.84
CA ALA A 100 12.48 16.04 9.96
C ALA A 100 12.96 17.44 10.37
N GLY A 101 12.12 18.20 11.07
CA GLY A 101 12.42 19.55 11.56
C GLY A 101 11.65 20.65 10.83
N GLU A 102 11.92 21.89 11.24
CA GLU A 102 11.33 23.08 10.62
C GLU A 102 11.64 23.11 9.11
N ASP A 103 10.68 23.56 8.30
CA ASP A 103 10.72 23.59 6.83
C ASP A 103 10.72 22.24 6.09
N ALA A 104 10.44 21.11 6.75
CA ALA A 104 10.29 19.80 6.10
C ALA A 104 9.21 19.76 5.00
N VAL A 105 8.20 20.63 5.10
CA VAL A 105 7.18 20.84 4.07
C VAL A 105 7.12 22.33 3.74
N ARG A 106 7.16 22.65 2.44
CA ARG A 106 6.97 24.01 1.94
C ARG A 106 5.99 24.00 0.79
N THR A 107 5.01 24.90 0.84
CA THR A 107 4.11 25.16 -0.28
C THR A 107 4.59 26.41 -1.01
N ILE A 108 4.71 26.31 -2.32
CA ILE A 108 5.14 27.43 -3.19
C ILE A 108 3.99 27.67 -4.16
N ALA A 109 3.49 28.91 -4.19
CA ALA A 109 2.51 29.31 -5.20
C ALA A 109 3.15 29.20 -6.58
N THR A 110 2.48 28.48 -7.49
CA THR A 110 2.96 28.28 -8.85
C THR A 110 1.81 28.38 -9.83
N GLU A 111 2.16 28.68 -11.08
CA GLU A 111 1.22 28.68 -12.19
C GLU A 111 1.17 27.28 -12.82
N PRO A 112 0.00 26.77 -13.25
CA PRO A 112 -0.12 25.39 -13.73
C PRO A 112 0.88 25.01 -14.83
N TRP A 113 1.23 25.94 -15.73
CA TRP A 113 2.18 25.69 -16.81
C TRP A 113 3.61 25.49 -16.31
N ARG A 114 4.00 26.08 -15.18
CA ARG A 114 5.34 25.91 -14.61
C ARG A 114 5.58 24.51 -14.05
N LEU A 115 4.52 23.79 -13.68
CA LEU A 115 4.64 22.41 -13.20
C LEU A 115 4.95 21.42 -14.34
N LEU A 116 4.56 21.75 -15.58
CA LEU A 116 4.81 20.90 -16.74
C LEU A 116 6.28 20.95 -17.16
N ASP A 117 6.90 22.13 -17.07
CA ASP A 117 8.30 22.36 -17.44
C ASP A 117 9.29 21.60 -16.52
N ASP A 118 8.90 21.31 -15.27
CA ASP A 118 9.71 20.54 -14.30
C ASP A 118 9.60 19.01 -14.47
N THR A 119 8.73 18.53 -15.37
CA THR A 119 8.47 17.08 -15.58
C THR A 119 9.08 16.50 -16.87
N VAL A 120 10.00 17.21 -17.53
CA VAL A 120 10.71 16.76 -18.76
C VAL A 120 12.21 16.60 -18.53
#